data_AF-A0A7S7UBI5-F1
#
_entry.id   AF-A0A7S7UBI5-F1
#
_cell.length_a   1.000
_cell.length_b   1.000
_cell.length_c   1.000
_cell.angle_alpha   90.00
_cell.angle_beta   90.00
_cell.angle_gamma   90.00
#
_symmetry.space_group_name_H-M   'P 1'
#
loop_
_entity.id
_entity.type
_entity.pdbx_description
1 polymer ?
#
loop_
_entity_poly.entity_id
_entity_poly.type
_entity_poly.pdbx_seq_one_letter_code
_entity_poly.pdbx_strand_id
1 'polypeptide(L)'
;MSKHPKPPLPSAPLSDEEQAAHDKDAAAAQISIAWQDALDWAKRGDRRSLVAMLRSEHLLDDNDVRSFLADVLEDKEKRPRGKPARRPQHTFFVDAKGRVSWIDKRDSQHFTIKKWMQENKKAHRGHSALLEAAAKHFRLDPEVIENIARRSSKAQAKSRST
;
A
#
# COMPACT_ATOMS: atom_id res chain seq x y z
N MET A 1 -25.05 -5.60 55.77
CA MET A 1 -23.78 -4.86 55.61
C MET A 1 -23.06 -5.41 54.37
N SER A 2 -23.33 -4.85 53.18
CA SER A 2 -22.69 -5.31 51.94
C SER A 2 -21.40 -4.52 51.70
N LYS A 3 -20.25 -5.19 51.85
CA LYS A 3 -18.95 -4.67 51.42
C LYS A 3 -18.83 -4.90 49.92
N HIS A 4 -19.06 -3.88 49.11
CA HIS A 4 -18.71 -3.95 47.68
C HIS A 4 -17.19 -3.74 47.52
N PRO A 5 -16.46 -4.64 46.82
CA PRO A 5 -15.06 -4.42 46.51
C PRO A 5 -14.93 -3.27 45.51
N LYS A 6 -13.97 -2.37 45.80
CA LYS A 6 -13.64 -1.21 44.97
C LYS A 6 -13.18 -1.68 43.59
N PRO A 7 -13.67 -1.11 42.48
CA PRO A 7 -13.20 -1.50 41.14
C PRO A 7 -11.69 -1.21 41.00
N PRO A 8 -10.94 -2.04 40.26
CA PRO A 8 -9.54 -1.78 39.99
C PRO A 8 -9.41 -0.45 39.24
N LEU A 9 -8.42 0.35 39.65
CA LEU A 9 -8.11 1.62 38.98
C LEU A 9 -7.81 1.36 37.50
N PRO A 10 -8.24 2.24 36.58
CA PRO A 10 -7.83 2.14 35.18
C PRO A 10 -6.30 2.22 35.12
N SER A 11 -5.69 1.25 34.43
CA SER A 11 -4.26 1.28 34.11
C SER A 11 -3.90 2.67 33.59
N ALA A 12 -2.82 3.25 34.13
CA ALA A 12 -2.33 4.54 33.66
C ALA A 12 -2.15 4.49 32.13
N PRO A 13 -2.57 5.53 31.38
CA PRO A 13 -2.27 5.60 29.96
C PRO A 13 -0.75 5.46 29.80
N LEU A 14 -0.33 4.58 28.89
CA LEU A 14 1.07 4.42 28.53
C LEU A 14 1.68 5.80 28.25
N SER A 15 2.90 6.03 28.73
CA SER A 15 3.61 7.27 28.46
C SER A 15 3.79 7.44 26.94
N ASP A 16 3.83 8.69 26.46
CA ASP A 16 3.95 8.99 25.03
C ASP A 16 5.16 8.29 24.36
N GLU A 17 6.21 8.00 25.14
CA GLU A 17 7.41 7.26 24.70
C GLU A 17 7.17 5.75 24.58
N GLU A 18 6.43 5.14 25.49
CA GLU A 18 6.07 3.71 25.43
C GLU A 18 5.04 3.44 24.33
N GLN A 19 4.11 4.37 24.10
CA GLN A 19 3.15 4.30 23.00
C GLN A 19 3.87 4.41 21.65
N ALA A 20 4.85 5.31 21.52
CA ALA A 20 5.65 5.45 20.30
C ALA A 20 6.55 4.23 20.03
N ALA A 21 7.02 3.53 21.06
CA ALA A 21 7.78 2.28 20.90
C ALA A 21 6.85 1.13 20.44
N HIS A 22 5.69 0.98 21.07
CA HIS A 22 4.72 -0.04 20.70
C HIS A 22 4.16 0.15 19.27
N ASP A 23 3.94 1.39 18.84
CA ASP A 23 3.50 1.70 17.48
C ASP A 23 4.58 1.37 16.42
N LYS A 24 5.87 1.53 16.76
CA LYS A 24 6.99 1.14 15.88
C LYS A 24 7.09 -0.37 15.74
N ASP A 25 6.94 -1.12 16.82
CA ASP A 25 6.99 -2.58 16.81
C ASP A 25 5.81 -3.17 16.03
N ALA A 26 4.60 -2.60 16.20
CA ALA A 26 3.43 -2.98 15.42
C ALA A 26 3.61 -2.66 13.92
N ALA A 27 4.21 -1.51 13.59
CA ALA A 27 4.52 -1.17 12.20
C ALA A 27 5.55 -2.13 11.59
N ALA A 28 6.59 -2.51 12.33
CA ALA A 28 7.59 -3.48 11.89
C ALA A 28 6.97 -4.86 11.61
N ALA A 29 6.09 -5.34 12.50
CA ALA A 29 5.35 -6.58 12.30
C ALA A 29 4.44 -6.53 11.06
N GLN A 30 3.75 -5.40 10.84
CA GLN A 30 2.90 -5.18 9.68
C GLN A 30 3.72 -5.20 8.37
N ILE A 31 4.92 -4.61 8.39
CA ILE A 31 5.86 -4.60 7.25
C ILE A 31 6.36 -6.02 6.96
N SER A 32 6.70 -6.81 7.99
CA SER A 32 7.12 -8.21 7.85
C SER A 32 6.02 -9.07 7.20
N ILE A 33 4.78 -8.95 7.67
CA ILE A 33 3.64 -9.65 7.05
C ILE A 33 3.46 -9.24 5.57
N ALA A 34 3.63 -7.95 5.26
CA ALA A 34 3.53 -7.44 3.90
C ALA A 34 4.63 -7.99 2.98
N TRP A 35 5.85 -8.20 3.48
CA TRP A 35 6.95 -8.83 2.75
C TRP A 35 6.66 -10.30 2.44
N GLN A 36 6.18 -11.06 3.42
CA GLN A 36 5.84 -12.47 3.23
C GLN A 36 4.71 -12.64 2.21
N ASP A 37 3.65 -11.84 2.33
CA ASP A 37 2.56 -11.80 1.35
C ASP A 37 3.09 -11.42 -0.04
N ALA A 38 3.99 -10.44 -0.13
CA ALA A 38 4.56 -10.05 -1.41
C ALA A 38 5.35 -11.19 -2.07
N LEU A 39 6.12 -11.94 -1.27
CA LEU A 39 6.92 -13.09 -1.69
C LEU A 39 6.04 -14.27 -2.14
N ASP A 40 5.02 -14.64 -1.36
CA ASP A 40 4.10 -15.73 -1.67
C ASP A 40 3.40 -15.54 -3.01
N TRP A 41 3.03 -14.29 -3.30
CA TRP A 41 2.42 -13.98 -4.58
C TRP A 41 3.42 -13.88 -5.74
N ALA A 42 4.67 -13.50 -5.45
CA ALA A 42 5.73 -13.55 -6.46
C ALA A 42 5.99 -14.99 -6.92
N LYS A 43 6.01 -15.96 -5.98
CA LYS A 43 6.07 -17.40 -6.24
C LYS A 43 4.87 -17.89 -7.09
N ARG A 44 3.69 -17.30 -6.88
CA ARG A 44 2.48 -17.56 -7.70
C ARG A 44 2.48 -16.84 -9.06
N GLY A 45 3.55 -16.13 -9.42
CA GLY A 45 3.74 -15.45 -10.70
C GLY A 45 3.29 -13.99 -10.76
N ASP A 46 2.83 -13.41 -9.64
CA ASP A 46 2.53 -11.96 -9.52
C ASP A 46 3.59 -11.24 -8.69
N ARG A 47 4.63 -10.75 -9.38
CA ARG A 47 5.78 -10.06 -8.78
C ARG A 47 5.51 -8.59 -8.44
N ARG A 48 4.32 -8.03 -8.71
CA ARG A 48 4.06 -6.58 -8.58
C ARG A 48 4.22 -6.07 -7.16
N SER A 49 3.73 -6.81 -6.17
CA SER A 49 3.86 -6.44 -4.75
C SER A 49 5.29 -6.50 -4.28
N LEU A 50 6.02 -7.55 -4.67
CA LEU A 50 7.42 -7.68 -4.32
C LEU A 50 8.23 -6.50 -4.89
N VAL A 51 7.97 -6.10 -6.14
CA VAL A 51 8.61 -4.92 -6.74
C VAL A 51 8.24 -3.62 -6.04
N ALA A 52 7.00 -3.48 -5.53
CA ALA A 52 6.61 -2.30 -4.78
C ALA A 52 7.34 -2.23 -3.42
N MET A 53 7.42 -3.36 -2.71
CA MET A 53 8.16 -3.47 -1.45
C MET A 53 9.66 -3.21 -1.63
N LEU A 54 10.28 -3.78 -2.66
CA LEU A 54 11.70 -3.55 -3.01
C LEU A 54 12.03 -2.09 -3.34
N ARG A 55 11.04 -1.28 -3.70
CA ARG A 55 11.20 0.14 -4.00
C ARG A 55 10.81 1.04 -2.83
N SER A 56 10.32 0.46 -1.74
CA SER A 56 10.05 1.21 -0.52
C SER A 56 11.34 1.39 0.27
N GLU A 57 11.40 2.40 1.14
CA GLU A 57 12.54 2.65 2.03
C GLU A 57 12.68 1.60 3.15
N HIS A 58 11.75 0.64 3.22
CA HIS A 58 11.82 -0.42 4.21
C HIS A 58 12.98 -1.36 3.91
N LEU A 59 13.88 -1.48 4.90
CA LEU A 59 15.06 -2.35 4.85
C LEU A 59 14.66 -3.78 4.47
N LEU A 60 15.36 -4.31 3.46
CA LEU A 60 15.24 -5.68 3.01
C LEU A 60 16.00 -6.60 3.98
N ASP A 61 15.42 -6.89 5.15
CA ASP A 61 16.06 -7.77 6.13
C ASP A 61 15.62 -9.24 6.03
N ASP A 62 14.78 -9.55 5.04
CA ASP A 62 14.23 -10.89 4.86
C ASP A 62 15.13 -11.77 3.98
N ASN A 63 15.73 -12.79 4.60
CA ASN A 63 16.60 -13.77 3.93
C ASN A 63 15.86 -14.58 2.84
N ASP A 64 14.56 -14.82 3.02
CA ASP A 64 13.75 -15.57 2.06
C ASP A 64 13.54 -14.76 0.78
N VAL A 65 13.39 -13.44 0.90
CA VAL A 65 13.28 -12.52 -0.24
C VAL A 65 14.60 -12.46 -1.01
N ARG A 66 15.73 -12.37 -0.30
CA ARG A 66 17.06 -12.36 -0.94
C ARG A 66 17.32 -13.66 -1.70
N SER A 67 17.00 -14.81 -1.09
CA SER A 67 17.15 -16.13 -1.72
C SER A 67 16.27 -16.26 -2.96
N PHE A 68 15.01 -15.85 -2.88
CA PHE A 68 14.10 -15.84 -4.03
C PHE A 68 14.60 -14.92 -5.17
N LEU A 69 15.15 -13.75 -4.85
CA LEU A 69 15.72 -12.86 -5.85
C LEU A 69 16.95 -13.48 -6.52
N ALA A 70 17.81 -14.17 -5.76
CA ALA A 70 18.93 -14.91 -6.32
C ALA A 70 18.44 -16.00 -7.30
N ASP A 71 17.44 -16.80 -6.92
CA ASP A 71 16.85 -17.82 -7.78
C ASP A 71 16.19 -17.25 -9.05
N VAL A 72 15.61 -16.05 -8.96
CA VAL A 72 15.08 -15.33 -10.12
C VAL A 72 16.18 -14.83 -11.04
N LEU A 73 17.30 -14.34 -10.49
CA LEU A 73 18.45 -13.84 -11.26
C LEU A 73 19.25 -14.97 -11.92
N GLU A 74 19.25 -16.16 -11.32
CA GLU A 74 19.86 -17.38 -11.87
C GLU A 74 18.92 -18.14 -12.83
N ASP A 75 17.76 -17.57 -13.17
CA ASP A 75 16.72 -18.19 -14.01
C ASP A 75 16.22 -19.56 -13.50
N LYS A 76 16.46 -19.88 -12.21
CA LYS A 76 15.96 -21.10 -11.56
C LYS A 76 14.46 -21.03 -11.33
N GLU A 77 13.96 -19.84 -10.99
CA GLU A 77 12.53 -19.62 -10.75
C GLU A 77 11.76 -19.49 -12.07
N LYS A 78 11.27 -20.63 -12.56
CA LYS A 78 10.42 -20.68 -13.76
C LYS A 78 9.08 -20.05 -13.47
N ARG A 79 8.76 -18.98 -14.22
CA ARG A 79 7.44 -18.35 -14.17
C ARG A 79 6.36 -19.44 -14.36
N PRO A 80 5.35 -19.55 -13.48
CA PRO A 80 4.30 -20.53 -13.64
C PRO A 80 3.66 -20.37 -15.02
N ARG A 81 3.55 -21.49 -15.76
CA ARG A 81 2.96 -21.49 -17.10
C ARG A 81 1.49 -21.12 -16.98
N GLY A 82 1.10 -19.95 -17.51
CA GLY A 82 -0.29 -19.49 -17.50
C GLY A 82 -0.45 -18.01 -17.13
N LYS A 83 -1.69 -17.58 -16.98
CA LYS A 83 -2.00 -16.24 -16.45
C LYS A 83 -1.65 -16.22 -14.96
N PRO A 84 -1.07 -15.13 -14.43
CA PRO A 84 -0.80 -15.00 -13.00
C PRO A 84 -2.07 -15.27 -12.18
N ALA A 85 -1.93 -15.92 -11.03
CA ALA A 85 -3.05 -16.14 -10.13
C ALA A 85 -3.74 -14.80 -9.80
N ARG A 86 -5.06 -14.73 -10.00
CA ARG A 86 -5.85 -13.56 -9.63
C ARG A 86 -5.99 -13.50 -8.11
N ARG A 87 -5.64 -12.37 -7.49
CA ARG A 87 -5.85 -12.15 -6.05
C ARG A 87 -7.35 -12.02 -5.76
N PRO A 88 -7.88 -12.61 -4.68
CA PRO A 88 -9.32 -12.67 -4.43
C PRO A 88 -9.95 -11.39 -3.87
N GLN A 89 -9.24 -10.26 -3.78
CA GLN A 89 -9.75 -9.06 -3.11
C GLN A 89 -9.99 -7.91 -4.09
N HIS A 90 -11.18 -7.91 -4.69
CA HIS A 90 -11.68 -6.75 -5.43
C HIS A 90 -12.69 -5.97 -4.58
N THR A 91 -12.67 -4.65 -4.70
CA THR A 91 -13.65 -3.75 -4.08
C THR A 91 -14.27 -2.85 -5.14
N PHE A 92 -15.49 -2.40 -4.88
CA PHE A 92 -16.08 -1.32 -5.66
C PHE A 92 -15.41 0.00 -5.28
N PHE A 93 -15.14 0.83 -6.27
CA PHE A 93 -14.61 2.17 -6.11
C PHE A 93 -15.40 3.15 -6.96
N VAL A 94 -15.74 4.31 -6.40
CA VAL A 94 -16.49 5.36 -7.08
C VAL A 94 -15.55 6.52 -7.40
N ASP A 95 -15.33 6.79 -8.69
CA ASP A 95 -14.46 7.87 -9.16
C ASP A 95 -15.03 9.27 -8.85
N ALA A 96 -14.24 10.32 -9.09
CA ALA A 96 -14.65 11.72 -8.91
C ALA A 96 -15.83 12.15 -9.81
N LYS A 97 -16.19 11.33 -10.81
CA LYS A 97 -17.32 11.55 -11.73
C LYS A 97 -18.53 10.66 -11.40
N GLY A 98 -18.51 9.96 -10.26
CA GLY A 98 -19.59 9.07 -9.83
C GLY A 98 -19.63 7.71 -10.52
N ARG A 99 -18.61 7.34 -11.30
CA ARG A 99 -18.57 6.03 -11.98
C ARG A 99 -18.03 4.96 -11.05
N VAL A 100 -18.76 3.85 -10.98
CA VAL A 100 -18.38 2.67 -10.21
C VAL A 100 -17.44 1.81 -11.04
N SER A 101 -16.29 1.46 -10.47
CA SER A 101 -15.30 0.56 -11.05
C SER A 101 -15.00 -0.58 -10.09
N TRP A 102 -14.77 -1.77 -10.63
CA TRP A 102 -14.29 -2.91 -9.85
C TRP A 102 -12.76 -2.86 -9.85
N ILE A 103 -12.17 -2.56 -8.69
CA ILE A 103 -10.73 -2.38 -8.54
C ILE A 103 -10.15 -3.42 -7.60
N ASP A 104 -8.86 -3.69 -7.72
CA ASP A 104 -8.14 -4.46 -6.71
C ASP A 104 -8.03 -3.62 -5.41
N LYS A 105 -8.23 -4.24 -4.24
CA LYS A 105 -8.11 -3.59 -2.94
C LYS A 105 -6.73 -2.93 -2.74
N ARG A 106 -5.66 -3.48 -3.33
CA ARG A 106 -4.31 -2.87 -3.26
C ARG A 106 -4.21 -1.53 -3.98
N ASP A 107 -4.98 -1.35 -5.03
CA ASP A 107 -4.99 -0.09 -5.77
C ASP A 107 -5.93 0.93 -5.13
N SER A 108 -6.70 0.56 -4.09
CA SER A 108 -7.67 1.45 -3.45
C SER A 108 -7.05 2.78 -3.00
N GLN A 109 -5.86 2.76 -2.42
CA GLN A 109 -5.14 3.97 -2.03
C GLN A 109 -4.75 4.82 -3.24
N HIS A 110 -4.25 4.20 -4.32
CA HIS A 110 -3.94 4.90 -5.57
C HIS A 110 -5.18 5.56 -6.18
N PHE A 111 -6.30 4.83 -6.23
CA PHE A 111 -7.57 5.34 -6.75
C PHE A 111 -8.11 6.48 -5.88
N THR A 112 -7.95 6.40 -4.57
CA THR A 112 -8.37 7.42 -3.61
C THR A 112 -7.57 8.72 -3.78
N ILE A 113 -6.23 8.61 -3.85
CA ILE A 113 -5.34 9.76 -4.12
C ILE A 113 -5.71 10.40 -5.45
N LYS A 114 -5.94 9.58 -6.49
CA LYS A 114 -6.35 10.07 -7.81
C LYS A 114 -7.68 10.80 -7.78
N LYS A 115 -8.68 10.27 -7.09
CA LYS A 115 -10.00 10.91 -6.92
C LYS A 115 -9.85 12.26 -6.24
N TRP A 116 -9.12 12.31 -5.13
CA TRP A 116 -8.86 13.55 -4.41
C TRP A 116 -8.17 14.60 -5.29
N MET A 117 -7.14 14.20 -6.05
CA MET A 117 -6.45 15.10 -6.98
C MET A 117 -7.37 15.62 -8.10
N GLN A 118 -8.31 14.81 -8.59
CA GLN A 118 -9.27 15.23 -9.61
C GLN A 118 -10.30 16.23 -9.08
N GLU A 119 -10.80 15.99 -7.87
CA GLU A 119 -11.77 16.86 -7.19
C GLU A 119 -11.12 18.22 -6.85
N ASN A 120 -9.87 18.21 -6.41
CA ASN A 120 -9.14 19.42 -6.00
C ASN A 120 -8.38 20.11 -7.15
N LYS A 121 -8.41 19.56 -8.37
CA LYS A 121 -7.67 20.12 -9.53
C LYS A 121 -8.00 21.58 -9.81
N LYS A 122 -9.26 22.01 -9.58
CA LYS A 122 -9.71 23.39 -9.82
C LYS A 122 -9.33 24.34 -8.67
N ALA A 123 -9.12 23.80 -7.46
CA ALA A 123 -8.82 24.59 -6.27
C ALA A 123 -7.34 25.03 -6.23
N HIS A 124 -6.45 24.32 -6.92
CA HIS A 124 -5.01 24.62 -6.94
C HIS A 124 -4.57 25.21 -8.28
N ARG A 125 -3.81 26.32 -8.22
CA ARG A 125 -3.21 26.95 -9.41
C ARG A 125 -1.97 26.19 -9.86
N GLY A 126 -2.18 25.08 -10.55
CA GLY A 126 -1.11 24.32 -11.21
C GLY A 126 -0.86 22.93 -10.63
N HIS A 127 -0.10 22.13 -11.38
CA HIS A 127 0.12 20.72 -11.06
C HIS A 127 1.02 20.52 -9.83
N SER A 128 2.05 21.34 -9.67
CA SER A 128 2.97 21.28 -8.51
C SER A 128 2.25 21.54 -7.19
N ALA A 129 1.47 22.62 -7.11
CA ALA A 129 0.68 22.96 -5.92
C ALA A 129 -0.33 21.86 -5.55
N LEU A 130 -0.90 21.17 -6.55
CA LEU A 130 -1.79 20.03 -6.33
C LEU A 130 -1.04 18.81 -5.79
N LEU A 131 0.16 18.53 -6.29
CA LEU A 131 1.01 17.42 -5.81
C LEU A 131 1.44 17.66 -4.35
N GLU A 132 1.87 18.88 -4.02
CA GLU A 132 2.22 19.24 -2.64
C GLU A 132 1.03 19.15 -1.68
N ALA A 133 -0.15 19.59 -2.12
CA ALA A 133 -1.36 19.51 -1.30
C ALA A 133 -1.79 18.04 -1.08
N ALA A 134 -1.69 17.20 -2.11
CA ALA A 134 -1.94 15.76 -1.98
C ALA A 134 -0.90 15.07 -1.07
N ALA A 135 0.38 15.41 -1.21
CA ALA A 135 1.45 14.90 -0.37
C ALA A 135 1.17 15.19 1.12
N LYS A 136 0.78 16.43 1.44
CA LYS A 136 0.37 16.82 2.80
C LYS A 136 -0.88 16.08 3.29
N HIS A 137 -1.91 15.97 2.45
CA HIS A 137 -3.17 15.32 2.84
C HIS A 137 -2.99 13.82 3.12
N PHE A 138 -2.19 13.13 2.31
CA PHE A 138 -1.96 11.69 2.44
C PHE A 138 -0.73 11.33 3.27
N ARG A 139 0.02 12.33 3.77
CA ARG A 139 1.29 12.15 4.51
C ARG A 139 2.28 11.27 3.74
N LEU A 140 2.41 11.54 2.45
CA LEU A 140 3.31 10.85 1.53
C LEU A 140 4.24 11.87 0.89
N ASP A 141 5.40 11.41 0.43
CA ASP A 141 6.31 12.28 -0.31
C ASP A 141 5.72 12.72 -1.65
N PRO A 142 6.02 13.97 -2.09
CA PRO A 142 5.56 14.47 -3.38
C PRO A 142 5.96 13.57 -4.56
N GLU A 143 7.15 12.97 -4.52
CA GLU A 143 7.64 12.04 -5.55
C GLU A 143 6.80 10.75 -5.62
N VAL A 144 6.31 10.26 -4.48
CA VAL A 144 5.43 9.10 -4.41
C VAL A 144 4.08 9.45 -5.05
N ILE A 145 3.52 10.61 -4.73
CA ILE A 145 2.28 11.11 -5.33
C ILE A 145 2.44 11.31 -6.85
N GLU A 146 3.57 11.88 -7.30
CA GLU A 146 3.86 12.08 -8.71
C GLU A 146 3.94 10.73 -9.46
N ASN A 147 4.63 9.75 -8.87
CA ASN A 147 4.71 8.39 -9.42
C ASN A 147 3.33 7.73 -9.54
N ILE A 148 2.46 7.91 -8.54
CA ILE A 148 1.07 7.42 -8.56
C ILE A 148 0.28 8.10 -9.68
N ALA A 149 0.39 9.43 -9.79
CA ALA A 149 -0.27 10.21 -10.85
C ALA A 149 0.18 9.75 -12.25
N ARG A 150 1.49 9.55 -12.45
CA ARG A 150 2.10 9.15 -13.73
C ARG A 150 1.71 7.74 -14.15
N ARG A 151 1.73 6.76 -13.23
CA ARG A 151 1.33 5.36 -13.53
C ARG A 151 -0.13 5.22 -13.95
N SER A 152 -0.99 6.10 -13.48
CA SER A 152 -2.43 6.06 -13.79
C SER A 152 -2.77 6.36 -15.26
N SER A 153 -1.87 7.05 -16.00
CA SER A 153 -2.05 7.34 -17.43
C SER A 153 -1.85 6.09 -18.32
N LYS A 154 -0.90 5.21 -17.95
CA LYS A 154 -0.60 3.98 -18.70
C LYS A 154 -1.66 2.88 -18.51
N ALA A 155 -2.37 2.86 -17.38
CA ALA A 155 -3.43 1.88 -17.13
C ALA A 155 -4.69 2.12 -17.98
N GLN A 156 -5.07 3.39 -18.21
CA GLN A 156 -6.24 3.72 -19.06
C GLN A 156 -5.95 3.61 -20.57
N ALA A 157 -4.70 3.73 -21.00
CA ALA A 157 -4.35 3.58 -22.42
C ALA A 157 -4.55 2.14 -22.92
N LYS A 158 -4.33 1.13 -22.07
CA LYS A 158 -4.52 -0.28 -22.43
C LYS A 158 -5.98 -0.72 -22.52
N SER A 159 -6.92 -0.06 -21.83
CA SER A 159 -8.34 -0.43 -21.88
C SER A 159 -9.11 0.19 -23.04
N ARG A 160 -8.50 1.11 -23.82
CA ARG A 160 -9.12 1.72 -25.01
C ARG A 160 -8.63 1.11 -26.32
N SER A 161 -7.75 0.10 -26.25
CA SER A 161 -7.08 -0.55 -27.38
C SER A 161 -7.58 -1.98 -27.64
N THR A 162 -8.70 -2.37 -27.05
CA THR A 162 -9.36 -3.66 -27.28
C THR A 162 -10.81 -3.43 -27.59
#